data_AF-A0A1E2VE15-F1
#
_entry.id   AF-A0A1E2VE15-F1
#
_cell.length_a   1.000
_cell.length_b   1.000
_cell.length_c   1.000
_cell.angle_alpha   90.00
_cell.angle_beta   90.00
_cell.angle_gamma   90.00
#
_symmetry.space_group_name_H-M   'P 1'
#
loop_
_entity.id
_entity.type
_entity.pdbx_description
1 polymer ?
#
loop_
_entity_poly.entity_id
_entity_poly.type
_entity_poly.pdbx_seq_one_letter_code
_entity_poly.pdbx_strand_id
1 'polypeptide(L)'
;MGHYHQTLSGWESQVDDPDFFLAPDGQHNPEAELRATWDSLQGALRTSLDEAEDIRCHWPARVHWLERRLSLDIPERACPEMDRWLSAVAAYNMTLVFPGGYMNSPSSMFGHTLLRLDAQDRSRNPDLTAYAVNFAANVAADQQDALYAIKGIFGAYGGFFSLMPYYKKVNEYNDLESRDLWEYRLNLSPEMLQRVLWHLWELNDIRFDYWFFDENCSYQLLALLSVARDDLNLTQGFDLYAIPVDTIRRLREEGLLGQVHYRPSFATRLNAMSEQMPAEAVSVANQLAQPQAPTAPVDRLTRDRQKAEALELAYEWMNFRFQHQPLPREEAAPQLRRLLLARARVPGGSPFESVQTPEVTPDEGHASSRWTVGAGHYEGNSYLDLRLRPSYHDMLDDPAGYLPTAELNFLELDMRYWAEDARLEPWRLTVMELANYAPRTPIFKPLAWRLKIDGTQVGEPGEGYWRGRFAVDAGQVVGQMNGLYGFAFAGIEAQAGHASGGLDQPGHDQAWGLAPSVSLGSGWQPLDRLRLRLEARWLPFVSGNQGDVFQGQVGANWRLSREQAIRLEWQAEHQAQGETRDDIRVSWLHYF
;
A
#
# COMPACT_ATOMS: atom_id res chain seq x y z
N MET A 1 -21.61 -6.79 14.48
CA MET A 1 -22.81 -6.13 13.91
C MET A 1 -22.87 -4.69 14.34
N GLY A 2 -22.87 -4.36 15.64
CA GLY A 2 -22.86 -2.96 16.07
C GLY A 2 -21.49 -2.26 16.05
N HIS A 3 -20.46 -2.84 15.40
CA HIS A 3 -19.09 -2.28 15.32
C HIS A 3 -18.51 -1.76 16.64
N TYR A 4 -18.83 -2.40 17.76
CA TYR A 4 -18.36 -1.99 19.07
C TYR A 4 -16.92 -2.43 19.32
N HIS A 5 -16.12 -1.52 19.87
CA HIS A 5 -14.81 -1.79 20.44
C HIS A 5 -14.77 -1.32 21.90
N GLN A 6 -13.83 -1.86 22.67
CA GLN A 6 -13.69 -1.55 24.09
C GLN A 6 -12.77 -0.35 24.27
N THR A 7 -13.26 0.69 24.94
CA THR A 7 -12.49 1.89 25.30
C THR A 7 -12.17 1.90 26.80
N LEU A 8 -11.36 2.87 27.24
CA LEU A 8 -11.06 3.05 28.67
C LEU A 8 -12.32 3.39 29.50
N SER A 9 -13.35 3.97 28.87
CA SER A 9 -14.60 4.40 29.51
C SER A 9 -15.78 3.45 29.28
N GLY A 10 -15.63 2.39 28.48
CA GLY A 10 -16.71 1.43 28.24
C GLY A 10 -16.65 0.79 26.85
N TRP A 11 -17.77 0.80 26.15
CA TRP A 11 -17.89 0.34 24.77
C TRP A 11 -18.30 1.51 23.88
N GLU A 12 -17.78 1.53 22.67
CA GLU A 12 -18.09 2.57 21.68
C GLU A 12 -18.19 1.92 20.30
N SER A 13 -19.22 2.29 19.55
CA SER A 13 -19.40 1.87 18.16
C SER A 13 -18.61 2.79 17.25
N GLN A 14 -17.98 2.21 16.23
CA GLN A 14 -17.29 2.95 15.16
C GLN A 14 -18.25 3.50 14.11
N VAL A 15 -19.55 3.29 14.26
CA VAL A 15 -20.57 3.90 13.40
C VAL A 15 -20.93 5.27 13.97
N ASP A 16 -20.77 6.32 13.16
CA ASP A 16 -21.00 7.72 13.55
C ASP A 16 -22.36 8.26 13.10
N ASP A 17 -23.15 7.43 12.43
CA ASP A 17 -24.50 7.76 12.00
C ASP A 17 -25.53 7.41 13.09
N PRO A 18 -26.26 8.39 13.66
CA PRO A 18 -27.32 8.11 14.62
C PRO A 18 -28.43 7.21 14.04
N ASP A 19 -28.67 7.25 12.73
CA ASP A 19 -29.71 6.46 12.07
C ASP A 19 -29.39 4.95 12.07
N PHE A 20 -28.14 4.57 12.37
CA PHE A 20 -27.75 3.17 12.55
C PHE A 20 -28.25 2.56 13.87
N PHE A 21 -28.50 3.37 14.90
CA PHE A 21 -28.83 2.88 16.23
C PHE A 21 -30.34 2.92 16.49
N LEU A 22 -30.87 1.83 17.06
CA LEU A 22 -32.26 1.76 17.49
C LEU A 22 -32.45 2.40 18.87
N ALA A 23 -31.43 2.36 19.73
CA ALA A 23 -31.40 3.03 21.02
C ALA A 23 -30.78 4.43 20.91
N PRO A 24 -31.33 5.47 21.58
CA PRO A 24 -30.74 6.81 21.59
C PRO A 24 -29.30 6.87 22.13
N ASP A 25 -28.93 5.98 23.04
CA ASP A 25 -27.57 5.82 23.58
C ASP A 25 -26.83 4.61 22.99
N GLY A 26 -27.35 4.03 21.89
CA GLY A 26 -26.85 2.80 21.29
C GLY A 26 -25.36 2.87 20.98
N GLN A 27 -24.89 3.99 20.43
CA GLN A 27 -23.47 4.20 20.08
C GLN A 27 -22.48 3.88 21.22
N HIS A 28 -22.87 4.11 22.47
CA HIS A 28 -21.99 3.91 23.64
C HIS A 28 -22.52 2.82 24.60
N ASN A 29 -23.63 2.17 24.25
CA ASN A 29 -24.32 1.22 25.11
C ASN A 29 -24.83 0.01 24.31
N PRO A 30 -23.96 -0.99 24.06
CA PRO A 30 -24.33 -2.18 23.30
C PRO A 30 -25.49 -2.97 23.95
N GLU A 31 -25.65 -2.87 25.28
CA GLU A 31 -26.76 -3.52 25.98
C GLU A 31 -28.09 -2.81 25.69
N ALA A 32 -28.13 -1.48 25.70
CA ALA A 32 -29.32 -0.72 25.31
C ALA A 32 -29.70 -0.97 23.85
N GLU A 33 -28.71 -1.00 22.95
CA GLU A 33 -28.94 -1.28 21.54
C GLU A 33 -29.50 -2.70 21.31
N LEU A 34 -28.98 -3.69 22.04
CA LEU A 34 -29.50 -5.05 21.99
C LEU A 34 -30.96 -5.12 22.49
N ARG A 35 -31.29 -4.41 23.59
CA ARG A 35 -32.68 -4.34 24.09
C ARG A 35 -33.61 -3.67 23.07
N ALA A 36 -33.19 -2.56 22.46
CA ALA A 36 -33.98 -1.87 21.44
C ALA A 36 -34.20 -2.75 20.20
N THR A 37 -33.18 -3.50 19.78
CA THR A 37 -33.29 -4.51 18.71
C THR A 37 -34.33 -5.58 19.08
N TRP A 38 -34.29 -6.10 20.30
CA TRP A 38 -35.26 -7.08 20.79
C TRP A 38 -36.69 -6.53 20.84
N ASP A 39 -36.88 -5.34 21.38
CA ASP A 39 -38.21 -4.72 21.51
C ASP A 39 -38.82 -4.40 20.14
N SER A 40 -38.01 -3.93 19.19
CA SER A 40 -38.42 -3.69 17.81
C SER A 40 -38.85 -4.99 17.12
N LEU A 41 -38.10 -6.09 17.30
CA LEU A 41 -38.49 -7.41 16.80
C LEU A 41 -39.83 -7.86 17.41
N GLN A 42 -40.00 -7.72 18.72
CA GLN A 42 -41.27 -8.06 19.37
C GLN A 42 -42.45 -7.21 18.84
N GLY A 43 -42.21 -5.94 18.53
CA GLY A 43 -43.20 -5.06 17.88
C GLY A 43 -43.59 -5.55 16.48
N ALA A 44 -42.59 -5.84 15.63
CA ALA A 44 -42.78 -6.33 14.27
C ALA A 44 -43.46 -7.70 14.19
N LEU A 45 -43.34 -8.52 15.24
CA LEU A 45 -44.04 -9.81 15.36
C LEU A 45 -45.51 -9.68 15.80
N ARG A 46 -45.88 -8.58 16.46
CA ARG A 46 -47.24 -8.34 16.97
C ARG A 46 -48.12 -7.57 16.00
N THR A 47 -47.50 -6.74 15.15
CA THR A 47 -48.19 -5.81 14.26
C THR A 47 -47.68 -5.99 12.84
N SER A 48 -48.57 -5.87 11.84
CA SER A 48 -48.15 -5.78 10.45
C SER A 48 -47.58 -4.37 10.19
N LEU A 49 -46.27 -4.29 10.00
CA LEU A 49 -45.56 -3.06 9.67
C LEU A 49 -45.25 -3.01 8.17
N ASP A 50 -45.10 -1.81 7.63
CA ASP A 50 -44.56 -1.61 6.28
C ASP A 50 -43.09 -2.04 6.23
N GLU A 51 -42.58 -2.35 5.05
CA GLU A 51 -41.22 -2.88 4.86
C GLU A 51 -40.14 -1.97 5.47
N ALA A 52 -40.27 -0.65 5.31
CA ALA A 52 -39.31 0.33 5.81
C ALA A 52 -39.26 0.41 7.35
N GLU A 53 -40.32 -0.03 8.05
CA GLU A 53 -40.41 0.01 9.52
C GLU A 53 -40.18 -1.36 10.16
N ASP A 54 -40.17 -2.43 9.36
CA ASP A 54 -40.02 -3.80 9.84
C ASP A 54 -38.53 -4.14 10.01
N ILE A 55 -38.12 -4.37 11.26
CA ILE A 55 -36.73 -4.72 11.59
C ILE A 55 -36.22 -5.97 10.86
N ARG A 56 -37.11 -6.88 10.44
CA ARG A 56 -36.74 -8.06 9.64
C ARG A 56 -36.23 -7.69 8.26
N CYS A 57 -36.65 -6.56 7.72
CA CYS A 57 -36.24 -6.05 6.41
C CYS A 57 -35.10 -5.02 6.52
N HIS A 58 -35.12 -4.16 7.55
CA HIS A 58 -34.10 -3.13 7.73
C HIS A 58 -32.83 -3.65 8.43
N TRP A 59 -32.98 -4.54 9.42
CA TRP A 59 -31.88 -5.12 10.21
C TRP A 59 -31.83 -6.67 10.18
N PRO A 60 -31.75 -7.29 9.00
CA PRO A 60 -31.82 -8.74 8.84
C PRO A 60 -30.69 -9.51 9.53
N ALA A 61 -29.46 -8.98 9.57
CA ALA A 61 -28.34 -9.65 10.23
C ALA A 61 -28.53 -9.67 11.75
N ARG A 62 -29.01 -8.56 12.33
CA ARG A 62 -29.33 -8.48 13.76
C ARG A 62 -30.44 -9.43 14.16
N VAL A 63 -31.52 -9.48 13.36
CA VAL A 63 -32.64 -10.40 13.57
C VAL A 63 -32.18 -11.85 13.47
N HIS A 64 -31.41 -12.20 12.44
CA HIS A 64 -30.89 -13.56 12.27
C HIS A 64 -29.95 -13.97 13.41
N TRP A 65 -29.14 -13.04 13.95
CA TRP A 65 -28.33 -13.32 15.12
C TRP A 65 -29.17 -13.60 16.36
N LEU A 66 -30.23 -12.81 16.61
CA LEU A 66 -31.17 -13.05 17.71
C LEU A 66 -31.88 -14.40 17.57
N GLU A 67 -32.35 -14.71 16.36
CA GLU A 67 -32.99 -15.98 16.01
C GLU A 67 -32.13 -17.17 16.44
N ARG A 68 -30.85 -17.18 16.01
CA ARG A 68 -29.91 -18.26 16.34
C ARG A 68 -29.55 -18.26 17.83
N ARG A 69 -29.27 -17.09 18.43
CA ARG A 69 -28.80 -16.99 19.81
C ARG A 69 -29.86 -17.42 20.82
N LEU A 70 -31.13 -17.14 20.53
CA LEU A 70 -32.27 -17.42 21.39
C LEU A 70 -33.10 -18.62 20.92
N SER A 71 -32.71 -19.26 19.80
CA SER A 71 -33.43 -20.39 19.19
C SER A 71 -34.92 -20.07 18.94
N LEU A 72 -35.17 -18.91 18.33
CA LEU A 72 -36.51 -18.42 18.03
C LEU A 72 -37.00 -18.96 16.69
N ASP A 73 -38.31 -19.12 16.57
CA ASP A 73 -38.98 -19.36 15.30
C ASP A 73 -39.59 -18.03 14.84
N ILE A 74 -38.87 -17.32 13.96
CA ILE A 74 -39.29 -16.00 13.46
C ILE A 74 -40.05 -16.21 12.15
N PRO A 75 -41.33 -15.84 12.07
CA PRO A 75 -42.10 -15.96 10.83
C PRO A 75 -41.46 -15.19 9.67
N GLU A 76 -41.38 -15.86 8.52
CA GLU A 76 -40.88 -15.27 7.27
C GLU A 76 -41.64 -13.98 6.93
N ARG A 77 -40.88 -12.98 6.46
CA ARG A 77 -41.39 -11.69 6.00
C ARG A 77 -40.87 -11.44 4.59
N ALA A 78 -41.77 -11.11 3.67
CA ALA A 78 -41.38 -10.64 2.34
C ALA A 78 -40.78 -9.23 2.46
N CYS A 79 -39.55 -9.06 1.97
CA CYS A 79 -38.82 -7.79 1.92
C CYS A 79 -38.40 -7.49 0.47
N PRO A 80 -39.33 -7.05 -0.40
CA PRO A 80 -39.09 -6.84 -1.82
C PRO A 80 -37.89 -5.96 -2.20
N GLU A 81 -37.49 -4.99 -1.38
CA GLU A 81 -36.31 -4.15 -1.64
C GLU A 81 -35.02 -4.93 -1.39
N MET A 82 -34.91 -5.56 -0.21
CA MET A 82 -33.77 -6.39 0.15
C MET A 82 -33.63 -7.57 -0.81
N ASP A 83 -34.73 -8.25 -1.15
CA ASP A 83 -34.74 -9.40 -2.06
C ASP A 83 -34.27 -9.01 -3.46
N ARG A 84 -34.70 -7.83 -3.96
CA ARG A 84 -34.22 -7.28 -5.23
C ARG A 84 -32.73 -6.97 -5.18
N TRP A 85 -32.24 -6.40 -4.09
CA TRP A 85 -30.82 -6.09 -3.91
C TRP A 85 -29.97 -7.36 -3.87
N LEU A 86 -30.35 -8.34 -3.04
CA LEU A 86 -29.67 -9.64 -2.94
C LEU A 86 -29.69 -10.38 -4.28
N SER A 87 -30.80 -10.35 -5.01
CA SER A 87 -30.92 -10.97 -6.33
C SER A 87 -30.10 -10.27 -7.41
N ALA A 88 -29.95 -8.94 -7.34
CA ALA A 88 -29.13 -8.19 -8.29
C ALA A 88 -27.63 -8.48 -8.09
N VAL A 89 -27.22 -8.61 -6.82
CA VAL A 89 -25.86 -8.97 -6.44
C VAL A 89 -25.56 -10.44 -6.75
N ALA A 90 -26.48 -11.35 -6.43
CA ALA A 90 -26.40 -12.80 -6.67
C ALA A 90 -25.05 -13.42 -6.28
N ALA A 91 -24.49 -13.00 -5.13
CA ALA A 91 -23.17 -13.43 -4.69
C ALA A 91 -23.19 -14.90 -4.25
N TYR A 92 -22.36 -15.70 -4.90
CA TYR A 92 -22.07 -17.09 -4.54
C TYR A 92 -20.77 -17.23 -3.75
N ASN A 93 -19.84 -16.29 -3.96
CA ASN A 93 -18.55 -16.27 -3.30
C ASN A 93 -18.08 -14.82 -3.11
N MET A 94 -17.11 -14.61 -2.22
CA MET A 94 -16.47 -13.32 -2.00
C MET A 94 -14.96 -13.45 -2.18
N THR A 95 -14.35 -12.44 -2.78
CA THR A 95 -12.91 -12.38 -3.02
C THR A 95 -12.38 -11.06 -2.49
N LEU A 96 -11.36 -11.09 -1.64
CA LEU A 96 -10.62 -9.90 -1.22
C LEU A 96 -9.61 -9.55 -2.31
N VAL A 97 -9.64 -8.31 -2.80
CA VAL A 97 -8.71 -7.82 -3.81
C VAL A 97 -7.78 -6.79 -3.17
N PHE A 98 -6.49 -6.99 -3.35
CA PHE A 98 -5.42 -6.10 -2.88
C PHE A 98 -4.62 -5.57 -4.07
N PRO A 99 -4.88 -4.32 -4.50
CA PRO A 99 -3.97 -3.59 -5.36
C PRO A 99 -2.69 -3.23 -4.59
N GLY A 100 -1.53 -3.72 -5.06
CA GLY A 100 -0.23 -3.42 -4.44
C GLY A 100 0.08 -1.92 -4.40
N GLY A 101 0.97 -1.44 -3.53
CA GLY A 101 1.24 -0.01 -3.34
C GLY A 101 1.57 0.81 -4.61
N TYR A 102 1.22 2.09 -4.60
CA TYR A 102 1.58 3.02 -5.68
C TYR A 102 2.31 4.24 -5.14
N MET A 103 3.62 4.27 -5.32
CA MET A 103 4.49 5.28 -4.72
C MET A 103 4.18 6.70 -5.18
N ASN A 104 3.73 6.92 -6.41
CA ASN A 104 3.50 8.28 -6.91
C ASN A 104 2.15 8.89 -6.44
N SER A 105 1.41 8.22 -5.57
CA SER A 105 0.20 8.75 -4.94
C SER A 105 0.22 8.48 -3.43
N PRO A 106 0.35 9.53 -2.58
CA PRO A 106 0.41 9.39 -1.13
C PRO A 106 -0.74 8.56 -0.53
N SER A 107 -1.96 8.72 -1.05
CA SER A 107 -3.15 8.00 -0.56
C SER A 107 -3.18 6.52 -0.94
N SER A 108 -2.24 6.03 -1.76
CA SER A 108 -2.19 4.66 -2.27
C SER A 108 -0.84 3.97 -2.05
N MET A 109 0.10 4.60 -1.37
CA MET A 109 1.47 4.08 -1.14
C MET A 109 1.46 2.71 -0.46
N PHE A 110 0.56 2.49 0.50
CA PHE A 110 0.46 1.23 1.27
C PHE A 110 -0.36 0.13 0.59
N GLY A 111 -0.93 0.39 -0.58
CA GLY A 111 -2.01 -0.46 -1.08
C GLY A 111 -3.36 -0.05 -0.49
N HIS A 112 -4.40 -0.81 -0.84
CA HIS A 112 -5.69 -0.80 -0.14
C HIS A 112 -6.37 -2.13 -0.41
N THR A 113 -7.50 -2.39 0.24
CA THR A 113 -8.29 -3.60 -0.02
C THR A 113 -9.71 -3.22 -0.46
N LEU A 114 -10.32 -4.10 -1.25
CA LEU A 114 -11.74 -4.08 -1.59
C LEU A 114 -12.27 -5.51 -1.63
N LEU A 115 -13.59 -5.69 -1.52
CA LEU A 115 -14.22 -7.00 -1.70
C LEU A 115 -14.89 -7.07 -3.06
N ARG A 116 -14.80 -8.22 -3.72
CA ARG A 116 -15.51 -8.55 -4.94
C ARG A 116 -16.54 -9.63 -4.64
N LEU A 117 -17.77 -9.40 -5.07
CA LEU A 117 -18.89 -10.33 -4.95
C LEU A 117 -18.99 -11.14 -6.25
N ASP A 118 -18.65 -12.42 -6.18
CA ASP A 118 -18.59 -13.32 -7.33
C ASP A 118 -19.94 -14.03 -7.53
N ALA A 119 -20.52 -13.93 -8.72
CA ALA A 119 -21.78 -14.61 -9.07
C ALA A 119 -21.54 -16.02 -9.65
N GLN A 120 -22.49 -16.95 -9.44
CA GLN A 120 -22.36 -18.36 -9.83
C GLN A 120 -22.33 -18.59 -11.35
N ASP A 121 -23.06 -17.78 -12.14
CA ASP A 121 -23.35 -18.08 -13.56
C ASP A 121 -23.21 -16.87 -14.48
N ARG A 122 -21.96 -16.49 -14.81
CA ARG A 122 -21.67 -15.56 -15.91
C ARG A 122 -20.58 -16.11 -16.82
N SER A 123 -21.02 -16.74 -17.90
CA SER A 123 -20.15 -17.32 -18.92
C SER A 123 -19.31 -16.24 -19.66
N ARG A 124 -18.05 -16.62 -19.95
CA ARG A 124 -16.96 -15.92 -20.67
C ARG A 124 -16.09 -14.90 -19.92
N ASN A 125 -16.60 -14.09 -18.98
CA ASN A 125 -15.77 -13.17 -18.17
C ASN A 125 -16.51 -12.76 -16.88
N PRO A 126 -16.52 -13.62 -15.84
CA PRO A 126 -17.29 -13.38 -14.61
C PRO A 126 -16.86 -12.09 -13.88
N ASP A 127 -15.56 -11.80 -13.85
CA ASP A 127 -14.98 -10.66 -13.11
C ASP A 127 -15.52 -9.31 -13.58
N LEU A 128 -15.69 -9.10 -14.89
CA LEU A 128 -16.08 -7.79 -15.44
C LEU A 128 -17.52 -7.37 -15.12
N THR A 129 -18.28 -8.28 -14.54
CA THR A 129 -19.69 -8.07 -14.23
C THR A 129 -19.96 -8.18 -12.73
N ALA A 130 -18.97 -8.63 -11.95
CA ALA A 130 -19.02 -8.68 -10.50
C ALA A 130 -19.22 -7.29 -9.89
N TYR A 131 -19.70 -7.26 -8.64
CA TYR A 131 -19.77 -6.03 -7.86
C TYR A 131 -18.55 -5.94 -6.94
N ALA A 132 -17.99 -4.74 -6.84
CA ALA A 132 -17.00 -4.36 -5.84
C ALA A 132 -17.72 -3.69 -4.67
N VAL A 133 -17.44 -4.14 -3.46
CA VAL A 133 -17.75 -3.45 -2.21
C VAL A 133 -16.50 -2.66 -1.83
N ASN A 134 -16.66 -1.35 -1.78
CA ASN A 134 -15.58 -0.42 -1.46
C ASN A 134 -16.02 0.46 -0.30
N PHE A 135 -15.10 0.70 0.64
CA PHE A 135 -15.26 1.72 1.67
C PHE A 135 -14.36 2.91 1.33
N ALA A 136 -14.94 4.09 1.11
CA ALA A 136 -14.18 5.28 0.72
C ALA A 136 -14.76 6.55 1.32
N ALA A 137 -13.90 7.54 1.51
CA ALA A 137 -14.27 8.89 1.86
C ALA A 137 -15.15 9.52 0.75
N ASN A 138 -16.27 10.14 1.14
CA ASN A 138 -17.09 10.93 0.25
C ASN A 138 -16.44 12.30 0.04
N VAL A 139 -15.79 12.47 -1.11
CA VAL A 139 -15.18 13.73 -1.53
C VAL A 139 -15.91 14.24 -2.76
N ALA A 140 -16.33 15.51 -2.73
CA ALA A 140 -16.78 16.19 -3.93
C ALA A 140 -15.66 16.16 -5.00
N ALA A 141 -16.04 15.98 -6.27
CA ALA A 141 -15.13 15.72 -7.38
C ALA A 141 -14.08 16.83 -7.65
N ASP A 142 -14.19 17.97 -6.96
CA ASP A 142 -13.34 19.16 -7.08
C ASP A 142 -12.24 19.27 -6.00
N GLN A 143 -12.10 18.30 -5.07
CA GLN A 143 -11.15 18.39 -3.93
C GLN A 143 -10.04 17.32 -3.94
N GLN A 144 -9.44 17.02 -5.09
CA GLN A 144 -8.28 16.11 -5.21
C GLN A 144 -6.92 16.82 -4.98
N ASP A 145 -6.82 17.67 -3.95
CA ASP A 145 -5.61 18.47 -3.67
C ASP A 145 -4.76 17.85 -2.54
N ALA A 146 -3.52 18.33 -2.35
CA ALA A 146 -2.67 17.94 -1.20
C ALA A 146 -3.33 18.15 0.18
N LEU A 147 -4.33 19.04 0.25
CA LEU A 147 -5.23 19.23 1.39
C LEU A 147 -6.04 17.97 1.73
N TYR A 148 -6.32 17.09 0.77
CA TYR A 148 -7.00 15.80 0.96
C TYR A 148 -6.20 14.84 1.85
N ALA A 149 -4.90 14.69 1.56
CA ALA A 149 -4.02 13.82 2.34
C ALA A 149 -3.89 14.34 3.79
N ILE A 150 -3.79 15.66 3.98
CA ILE A 150 -3.74 16.27 5.31
C ILE A 150 -5.08 16.09 6.05
N LYS A 151 -6.22 16.35 5.41
CA LYS A 151 -7.55 16.19 6.03
C LYS A 151 -7.89 14.73 6.35
N GLY A 152 -7.46 13.78 5.52
CA GLY A 152 -7.63 12.34 5.76
C GLY A 152 -6.80 11.83 6.96
N ILE A 153 -5.65 12.45 7.24
CA ILE A 153 -4.88 12.18 8.46
C ILE A 153 -5.64 12.61 9.73
N PHE A 154 -6.52 13.63 9.63
CA PHE A 154 -7.27 14.20 10.76
C PHE A 154 -8.75 13.79 10.81
N GLY A 155 -9.17 12.73 10.10
CA GLY A 155 -10.54 12.19 10.25
C GLY A 155 -11.67 13.05 9.65
N ALA A 156 -11.37 14.03 8.80
CA ALA A 156 -12.34 15.07 8.44
C ALA A 156 -13.33 14.71 7.30
N TYR A 157 -13.46 13.43 6.95
CA TYR A 157 -14.32 12.96 5.85
C TYR A 157 -15.27 11.86 6.31
N GLY A 158 -16.53 11.90 5.85
CA GLY A 158 -17.45 10.78 6.01
C GLY A 158 -17.09 9.64 5.05
N GLY A 159 -16.87 8.45 5.58
CA GLY A 159 -16.70 7.19 4.86
C GLY A 159 -18.01 6.42 4.71
N PHE A 160 -18.18 5.74 3.58
CA PHE A 160 -19.38 4.96 3.27
C PHE A 160 -19.02 3.66 2.55
N PHE A 161 -19.80 2.61 2.80
CA PHE A 161 -19.81 1.42 1.96
C PHE A 161 -20.55 1.72 0.65
N SER A 162 -19.95 1.30 -0.46
CA SER A 162 -20.52 1.50 -1.81
C SER A 162 -20.39 0.25 -2.65
N LEU A 163 -21.42 -0.04 -3.45
CA LEU A 163 -21.39 -1.10 -4.44
C LEU A 163 -21.21 -0.50 -5.84
N MET A 164 -20.24 -0.99 -6.59
CA MET A 164 -19.99 -0.56 -7.96
C MET A 164 -19.55 -1.72 -8.86
N PRO A 165 -19.72 -1.62 -10.19
CA PRO A 165 -19.21 -2.66 -11.09
C PRO A 165 -17.69 -2.82 -10.97
N TYR A 166 -17.22 -4.04 -10.72
CA TYR A 166 -15.81 -4.34 -10.46
C TYR A 166 -14.88 -3.98 -11.62
N TYR A 167 -15.35 -4.08 -12.88
CA TYR A 167 -14.54 -3.69 -14.04
C TYR A 167 -14.09 -2.22 -14.00
N LYS A 168 -14.86 -1.33 -13.34
CA LYS A 168 -14.45 0.07 -13.16
C LYS A 168 -13.22 0.19 -12.26
N LYS A 169 -13.17 -0.59 -11.17
CA LYS A 169 -12.04 -0.63 -10.23
C LYS A 169 -10.83 -1.31 -10.81
N VAL A 170 -11.03 -2.37 -11.60
CA VAL A 170 -9.97 -2.96 -12.42
C VAL A 170 -9.36 -1.92 -13.37
N ASN A 171 -10.20 -1.18 -14.09
CA ASN A 171 -9.74 -0.14 -15.01
C ASN A 171 -9.08 1.04 -14.30
N GLU A 172 -9.46 1.34 -13.06
CA GLU A 172 -8.78 2.32 -12.22
C GLU A 172 -7.40 1.81 -11.77
N TYR A 173 -7.32 0.63 -11.18
CA TYR A 173 -6.10 0.17 -10.51
C TYR A 173 -5.12 -0.58 -11.42
N ASN A 174 -5.61 -1.57 -12.15
CA ASN A 174 -4.76 -2.41 -13.02
C ASN A 174 -4.44 -1.69 -14.33
N ASP A 175 -5.44 -0.96 -14.82
CA ASP A 175 -5.30 -0.19 -16.03
C ASP A 175 -4.70 1.16 -15.64
N LEU A 176 -5.46 2.21 -15.31
CA LEU A 176 -4.96 3.58 -15.11
C LEU A 176 -3.77 3.76 -14.14
N GLU A 177 -3.76 3.09 -12.98
CA GLU A 177 -2.67 3.20 -12.00
C GLU A 177 -1.53 2.19 -12.25
N SER A 178 -1.72 1.23 -13.15
CA SER A 178 -0.73 0.19 -13.50
C SER A 178 -0.24 -0.65 -12.30
N ARG A 179 -1.16 -1.00 -11.40
CA ARG A 179 -0.87 -1.77 -10.18
C ARG A 179 -1.19 -3.24 -10.37
N ASP A 180 -0.30 -4.09 -9.90
CA ASP A 180 -0.57 -5.53 -9.81
C ASP A 180 -1.66 -5.78 -8.76
N LEU A 181 -2.54 -6.74 -9.03
CA LEU A 181 -3.61 -7.11 -8.11
C LEU A 181 -3.40 -8.53 -7.57
N TRP A 182 -3.63 -8.69 -6.28
CA TRP A 182 -3.72 -9.98 -5.61
C TRP A 182 -5.17 -10.24 -5.21
N GLU A 183 -5.74 -11.33 -5.68
CA GLU A 183 -7.14 -11.69 -5.48
C GLU A 183 -7.20 -12.95 -4.60
N TYR A 184 -7.64 -12.80 -3.36
CA TYR A 184 -7.75 -13.86 -2.37
C TYR A 184 -9.21 -14.30 -2.27
N ARG A 185 -9.53 -15.46 -2.84
CA ARG A 185 -10.85 -16.05 -2.66
C ARG A 185 -11.08 -16.36 -1.18
N LEU A 186 -12.15 -15.86 -0.58
CA LEU A 186 -12.45 -16.12 0.82
C LEU A 186 -13.14 -17.49 1.00
N ASN A 187 -12.74 -18.23 2.03
CA ASN A 187 -13.33 -19.51 2.43
C ASN A 187 -14.59 -19.29 3.30
N LEU A 188 -15.60 -18.62 2.75
CA LEU A 188 -16.88 -18.41 3.43
C LEU A 188 -17.86 -19.53 3.09
N SER A 189 -18.53 -20.11 4.09
CA SER A 189 -19.71 -20.96 3.82
C SER A 189 -20.87 -20.09 3.29
N PRO A 190 -21.89 -20.69 2.64
CA PRO A 190 -23.07 -19.96 2.20
C PRO A 190 -23.74 -19.17 3.33
N GLU A 191 -23.78 -19.73 4.55
CA GLU A 191 -24.33 -19.07 5.73
C GLU A 191 -23.49 -17.87 6.15
N MET A 192 -22.15 -18.01 6.16
CA MET A 192 -21.23 -16.93 6.48
C MET A 192 -21.35 -15.78 5.47
N LEU A 193 -21.38 -16.09 4.17
CA LEU A 193 -21.55 -15.11 3.11
C LEU A 193 -22.89 -14.36 3.26
N GLN A 194 -23.98 -15.09 3.51
CA GLN A 194 -25.30 -14.50 3.68
C GLN A 194 -25.32 -13.51 4.86
N ARG A 195 -24.68 -13.84 5.99
CA ARG A 195 -24.55 -12.94 7.14
C ARG A 195 -23.83 -11.64 6.79
N VAL A 196 -22.74 -11.73 6.03
CA VAL A 196 -21.98 -10.55 5.57
C VAL A 196 -22.83 -9.70 4.63
N LEU A 197 -23.57 -10.32 3.69
CA LEU A 197 -24.45 -9.60 2.76
C LEU A 197 -25.61 -8.89 3.48
N TRP A 198 -26.23 -9.54 4.46
CA TRP A 198 -27.26 -8.92 5.29
C TRP A 198 -26.71 -7.72 6.05
N HIS A 199 -25.51 -7.84 6.63
CA HIS A 199 -24.92 -6.72 7.33
C HIS A 199 -24.45 -5.61 6.38
N LEU A 200 -24.01 -5.94 5.16
CA LEU A 200 -23.70 -4.94 4.15
C LEU A 200 -24.96 -4.15 3.72
N TRP A 201 -26.12 -4.82 3.66
CA TRP A 201 -27.42 -4.17 3.44
C TRP A 201 -27.77 -3.21 4.59
N GLU A 202 -27.55 -3.64 5.84
CA GLU A 202 -27.72 -2.80 7.04
C GLU A 202 -26.84 -1.55 7.09
N LEU A 203 -25.71 -1.56 6.36
CA LEU A 203 -24.76 -0.46 6.30
C LEU A 203 -24.98 0.46 5.08
N ASN A 204 -26.04 0.25 4.31
CA ASN A 204 -26.33 1.08 3.15
C ASN A 204 -26.59 2.53 3.58
N ASP A 205 -25.86 3.48 2.98
CA ASP A 205 -25.90 4.92 3.29
C ASP A 205 -25.59 5.30 4.75
N ILE A 206 -25.03 4.39 5.54
CA ILE A 206 -24.58 4.65 6.92
C ILE A 206 -23.19 5.29 6.91
N ARG A 207 -23.07 6.44 7.58
CA ARG A 207 -21.81 7.18 7.71
C ARG A 207 -20.89 6.64 8.81
N PHE A 208 -19.61 6.62 8.50
CA PHE A 208 -18.48 6.44 9.41
C PHE A 208 -17.53 7.63 9.29
N ASP A 209 -16.77 7.95 10.31
CA ASP A 209 -15.65 8.88 10.22
C ASP A 209 -14.46 8.16 9.57
N TYR A 210 -13.85 8.77 8.55
CA TYR A 210 -12.75 8.17 7.78
C TYR A 210 -11.41 8.71 8.26
N TRP A 211 -10.63 7.85 8.91
CA TRP A 211 -9.23 8.10 9.23
C TRP A 211 -8.29 7.37 8.27
N PHE A 212 -7.11 7.95 8.00
CA PHE A 212 -6.18 7.38 7.01
C PHE A 212 -5.30 6.26 7.60
N PHE A 213 -4.84 6.42 8.84
CA PHE A 213 -3.91 5.49 9.47
C PHE A 213 -4.64 4.36 10.22
N ASP A 214 -5.69 4.70 10.94
CA ASP A 214 -6.69 3.85 11.58
C ASP A 214 -8.03 3.95 10.84
N GLU A 215 -8.98 3.03 11.13
CA GLU A 215 -10.36 3.05 10.60
C GLU A 215 -10.54 3.23 9.08
N ASN A 216 -9.48 2.96 8.31
CA ASN A 216 -9.46 3.12 6.87
C ASN A 216 -10.24 2.00 6.15
N CYS A 217 -10.25 2.05 4.82
CA CYS A 217 -10.89 1.03 3.97
C CYS A 217 -10.59 -0.42 4.36
N SER A 218 -9.35 -0.74 4.73
CA SER A 218 -8.98 -2.12 5.05
C SER A 218 -9.50 -2.54 6.41
N TYR A 219 -9.52 -1.63 7.38
CA TYR A 219 -10.11 -1.86 8.69
C TYR A 219 -11.62 -2.12 8.59
N GLN A 220 -12.36 -1.25 7.88
CA GLN A 220 -13.82 -1.35 7.79
C GLN A 220 -14.27 -2.62 7.05
N LEU A 221 -13.48 -3.11 6.09
CA LEU A 221 -13.75 -4.41 5.46
C LEU A 221 -13.52 -5.58 6.42
N LEU A 222 -12.55 -5.52 7.33
CA LEU A 222 -12.41 -6.51 8.40
C LEU A 222 -13.58 -6.45 9.39
N ALA A 223 -14.02 -5.25 9.75
CA ALA A 223 -15.17 -5.07 10.64
C ALA A 223 -16.45 -5.68 10.03
N LEU A 224 -16.68 -5.43 8.73
CA LEU A 224 -17.74 -6.07 7.95
C LEU A 224 -17.59 -7.60 7.92
N LEU A 225 -16.40 -8.13 7.62
CA LEU A 225 -16.17 -9.58 7.54
C LEU A 225 -16.28 -10.29 8.91
N SER A 226 -16.05 -9.58 10.01
CA SER A 226 -16.14 -10.14 11.36
C SER A 226 -17.53 -10.68 11.68
N VAL A 227 -18.58 -10.19 11.00
CA VAL A 227 -19.95 -10.68 11.21
C VAL A 227 -20.21 -12.06 10.61
N ALA A 228 -19.28 -12.64 9.85
CA ALA A 228 -19.44 -13.95 9.22
C ALA A 228 -19.59 -15.07 10.26
N ARG A 229 -18.85 -15.01 11.38
CA ARG A 229 -18.85 -15.99 12.49
C ARG A 229 -18.94 -15.25 13.82
N ASP A 230 -19.53 -15.86 14.84
CA ASP A 230 -19.78 -15.18 16.12
C ASP A 230 -18.53 -15.01 17.00
N ASP A 231 -17.50 -15.82 16.76
CA ASP A 231 -16.20 -15.84 17.44
C ASP A 231 -15.11 -15.09 16.67
N LEU A 232 -15.41 -14.53 15.49
CA LEU A 232 -14.44 -13.75 14.73
C LEU A 232 -14.36 -12.33 15.29
N ASN A 233 -13.13 -11.91 15.60
CA ASN A 233 -12.80 -10.53 15.92
C ASN A 233 -11.60 -10.07 15.07
N LEU A 234 -11.87 -9.75 13.80
CA LEU A 234 -10.80 -9.44 12.85
C LEU A 234 -10.17 -8.06 13.10
N THR A 235 -10.89 -7.13 13.72
CA THR A 235 -10.39 -5.78 14.00
C THR A 235 -9.48 -5.73 15.23
N GLN A 236 -9.48 -6.78 16.07
CA GLN A 236 -8.58 -6.88 17.21
C GLN A 236 -7.11 -6.76 16.79
N GLY A 237 -6.38 -5.84 17.42
CA GLY A 237 -4.96 -5.59 17.15
C GLY A 237 -4.70 -4.42 16.19
N PHE A 238 -5.75 -3.79 15.65
CA PHE A 238 -5.66 -2.63 14.75
C PHE A 238 -6.10 -1.32 15.41
N ASP A 239 -6.01 -1.22 16.74
CA ASP A 239 -6.50 -0.09 17.54
C ASP A 239 -5.74 1.23 17.28
N LEU A 240 -4.53 1.15 16.71
CA LEU A 240 -3.67 2.32 16.45
C LEU A 240 -3.48 2.62 14.96
N TYR A 241 -3.46 1.57 14.14
CA TYR A 241 -3.30 1.69 12.69
C TYR A 241 -3.72 0.38 12.03
N ALA A 242 -4.14 0.45 10.76
CA ALA A 242 -4.52 -0.68 9.94
C ALA A 242 -3.80 -0.65 8.59
N ILE A 243 -2.67 -1.34 8.50
CA ILE A 243 -1.94 -1.48 7.24
C ILE A 243 -2.65 -2.55 6.38
N PRO A 244 -2.96 -2.29 5.10
CA PRO A 244 -3.71 -3.20 4.25
C PRO A 244 -3.16 -4.63 4.15
N VAL A 245 -1.84 -4.83 4.14
CA VAL A 245 -1.28 -6.19 4.08
C VAL A 245 -1.50 -6.96 5.39
N ASP A 246 -1.49 -6.27 6.53
CA ASP A 246 -1.67 -6.87 7.85
C ASP A 246 -3.13 -7.30 8.04
N THR A 247 -4.08 -6.62 7.41
CA THR A 247 -5.48 -7.07 7.39
C THR A 247 -5.66 -8.36 6.59
N ILE A 248 -4.89 -8.55 5.51
CA ILE A 248 -4.86 -9.81 4.75
C ILE A 248 -4.26 -10.93 5.62
N ARG A 249 -3.15 -10.66 6.33
CA ARG A 249 -2.52 -11.61 7.26
C ARG A 249 -3.50 -12.05 8.35
N ARG A 250 -4.29 -11.13 8.92
CA ARG A 250 -5.33 -11.45 9.90
C ARG A 250 -6.37 -12.44 9.36
N LEU A 251 -6.81 -12.25 8.11
CA LEU A 251 -7.74 -13.19 7.47
C LEU A 251 -7.13 -14.57 7.25
N ARG A 252 -5.82 -14.64 6.99
CA ARG A 252 -5.09 -15.92 6.88
C ARG A 252 -5.04 -16.65 8.21
N GLU A 253 -4.73 -15.95 9.29
CA GLU A 253 -4.64 -16.51 10.65
C GLU A 253 -5.96 -17.15 11.09
N GLU A 254 -7.09 -16.52 10.73
CA GLU A 254 -8.44 -17.03 11.02
C GLU A 254 -8.92 -18.10 10.03
N GLY A 255 -8.07 -18.52 9.07
CA GLY A 255 -8.36 -19.55 8.08
C GLY A 255 -9.37 -19.15 7.00
N LEU A 256 -9.57 -17.84 6.81
CA LEU A 256 -10.56 -17.29 5.88
C LEU A 256 -10.01 -17.10 4.45
N LEU A 257 -8.70 -17.19 4.24
CA LEU A 257 -8.12 -17.11 2.88
C LEU A 257 -8.07 -18.47 2.19
N GLY A 258 -8.51 -18.49 0.93
CA GLY A 258 -8.47 -19.62 0.02
C GLY A 258 -7.46 -19.42 -1.11
N GLN A 259 -7.86 -19.76 -2.33
CA GLN A 259 -6.99 -19.66 -3.51
C GLN A 259 -6.62 -18.21 -3.81
N VAL A 260 -5.34 -17.97 -4.10
CA VAL A 260 -4.81 -16.67 -4.50
C VAL A 260 -4.64 -16.63 -6.03
N HIS A 261 -5.07 -15.55 -6.65
CA HIS A 261 -4.88 -15.26 -8.06
C HIS A 261 -4.12 -13.94 -8.23
N TYR A 262 -3.02 -13.99 -8.98
CA TYR A 262 -2.20 -12.82 -9.28
C TYR A 262 -2.56 -12.28 -10.67
N ARG A 263 -2.89 -10.99 -10.73
CA ARG A 263 -3.18 -10.30 -11.97
C ARG A 263 -2.11 -9.23 -12.24
N PRO A 264 -1.21 -9.46 -13.20
CA PRO A 264 -0.19 -8.48 -13.54
C PRO A 264 -0.82 -7.24 -14.19
N SER A 265 -0.29 -6.07 -13.86
CA SER A 265 -0.66 -4.80 -14.45
C SER A 265 -0.24 -4.69 -15.91
N PHE A 266 -0.77 -3.69 -16.61
CA PHE A 266 -0.28 -3.37 -17.94
C PHE A 266 1.22 -3.08 -17.94
N ALA A 267 1.73 -2.34 -16.96
CA ALA A 267 3.15 -2.02 -16.87
C ALA A 267 4.01 -3.29 -16.67
N THR A 268 3.58 -4.19 -15.79
CA THR A 268 4.27 -5.48 -15.55
C THR A 268 4.29 -6.34 -16.80
N ARG A 269 3.16 -6.45 -17.52
CA ARG A 269 3.09 -7.18 -18.79
C ARG A 269 4.01 -6.58 -19.85
N LEU A 270 3.98 -5.26 -20.04
CA LEU A 270 4.81 -4.57 -21.04
C LEU A 270 6.30 -4.69 -20.75
N ASN A 271 6.70 -4.59 -19.48
CA ASN A 271 8.08 -4.79 -19.07
C ASN A 271 8.53 -6.23 -19.34
N ALA A 272 7.74 -7.22 -18.92
CA ALA A 272 8.03 -8.63 -19.16
C ALA A 272 8.13 -8.98 -20.65
N MET A 273 7.28 -8.39 -21.50
CA MET A 273 7.40 -8.50 -22.96
C MET A 273 8.71 -7.88 -23.44
N SER A 274 9.05 -6.67 -22.99
CA SER A 274 10.26 -5.97 -23.43
C SER A 274 11.57 -6.67 -23.03
N GLU A 275 11.59 -7.34 -21.88
CA GLU A 275 12.74 -8.08 -21.36
C GLU A 275 13.03 -9.37 -22.15
N GLN A 276 11.99 -9.97 -22.75
CA GLN A 276 12.12 -11.14 -23.63
C GLN A 276 12.63 -10.79 -25.04
N MET A 277 12.84 -9.51 -25.34
CA MET A 277 13.13 -9.01 -26.69
C MET A 277 14.54 -8.42 -26.83
N PRO A 278 15.20 -8.62 -27.98
CA PRO A 278 16.40 -7.85 -28.32
C PRO A 278 16.10 -6.34 -28.42
N ALA A 279 17.06 -5.51 -28.04
CA ALA A 279 16.92 -4.04 -28.01
C ALA A 279 16.43 -3.43 -29.33
N GLU A 280 16.83 -4.00 -30.48
CA GLU A 280 16.35 -3.57 -31.80
C GLU A 280 14.84 -3.78 -31.97
N ALA A 281 14.31 -4.94 -31.56
CA ALA A 281 12.88 -5.24 -31.66
C ALA A 281 12.05 -4.34 -30.74
N VAL A 282 12.56 -4.03 -29.54
CA VAL A 282 11.92 -3.07 -28.62
C VAL A 282 11.92 -1.66 -29.20
N SER A 283 13.02 -1.23 -29.81
CA SER A 283 13.11 0.06 -30.52
C SER A 283 12.11 0.16 -31.66
N VAL A 284 11.94 -0.91 -32.44
CA VAL A 284 10.90 -1.00 -33.49
C VAL A 284 9.50 -0.93 -32.88
N ALA A 285 9.22 -1.68 -31.82
CA ALA A 285 7.92 -1.65 -31.13
C ALA A 285 7.56 -0.23 -30.64
N ASN A 286 8.52 0.47 -30.02
CA ASN A 286 8.36 1.84 -29.55
C ASN A 286 8.07 2.83 -30.68
N GLN A 287 8.64 2.63 -31.88
CA GLN A 287 8.32 3.44 -33.06
C GLN A 287 6.90 3.17 -33.56
N LEU A 288 6.47 1.90 -33.57
CA LEU A 288 5.17 1.46 -34.05
C LEU A 288 4.02 1.83 -33.11
N ALA A 289 4.28 2.02 -31.83
CA ALA A 289 3.30 2.41 -30.83
C ALA A 289 3.00 3.93 -30.81
N GLN A 290 3.49 4.68 -31.81
CA GLN A 290 3.12 6.08 -31.99
C GLN A 290 1.83 6.19 -32.81
N PRO A 291 0.96 7.18 -32.51
CA PRO A 291 -0.21 7.46 -33.33
C PRO A 291 0.19 7.61 -34.80
N GLN A 292 -0.58 6.99 -35.69
CA GLN A 292 -0.39 7.05 -37.14
C GLN A 292 0.97 6.52 -37.66
N ALA A 293 1.78 5.84 -36.84
CA ALA A 293 3.07 5.31 -37.28
C ALA A 293 2.93 4.28 -38.43
N PRO A 294 3.75 4.38 -39.49
CA PRO A 294 3.78 3.38 -40.56
C PRO A 294 4.31 2.04 -40.03
N THR A 295 3.90 0.93 -40.64
CA THR A 295 4.38 -0.41 -40.26
C THR A 295 5.72 -0.80 -40.88
N ALA A 296 6.24 0.00 -41.82
CA ALA A 296 7.53 -0.25 -42.48
C ALA A 296 8.74 -0.50 -41.55
N PRO A 297 8.82 0.07 -40.32
CA PRO A 297 9.90 -0.27 -39.39
C PRO A 297 9.99 -1.76 -39.03
N VAL A 298 8.89 -2.53 -39.12
CA VAL A 298 8.87 -3.99 -38.90
C VAL A 298 9.79 -4.70 -39.88
N ASP A 299 9.93 -4.20 -41.11
CA ASP A 299 10.70 -4.85 -42.18
C ASP A 299 12.22 -4.83 -41.90
N ARG A 300 12.68 -4.05 -40.91
CA ARG A 300 14.06 -4.10 -40.40
C ARG A 300 14.35 -5.41 -39.66
N LEU A 301 13.33 -6.04 -39.08
CA LEU A 301 13.46 -7.30 -38.36
C LEU A 301 13.41 -8.47 -39.34
N THR A 302 14.42 -9.34 -39.32
CA THR A 302 14.55 -10.42 -40.32
C THR A 302 13.79 -11.68 -39.93
N ARG A 303 13.62 -11.95 -38.63
CA ARG A 303 12.95 -13.15 -38.11
C ARG A 303 11.48 -12.88 -37.84
N ASP A 304 10.61 -13.78 -38.30
CA ASP A 304 9.15 -13.65 -38.07
C ASP A 304 8.80 -13.59 -36.58
N ARG A 305 9.52 -14.33 -35.73
CA ARG A 305 9.39 -14.22 -34.27
C ARG A 305 9.57 -12.77 -33.78
N GLN A 306 10.64 -12.10 -34.21
CA GLN A 306 10.91 -10.71 -33.79
C GLN A 306 9.88 -9.72 -34.34
N LYS A 307 9.38 -9.96 -35.56
CA LYS A 307 8.28 -9.16 -36.13
C LYS A 307 7.00 -9.31 -35.29
N ALA A 308 6.66 -10.54 -34.90
CA ALA A 308 5.53 -10.82 -34.03
C ALA A 308 5.70 -10.14 -32.65
N GLU A 309 6.87 -10.30 -32.02
CA GLU A 309 7.21 -9.66 -30.73
C GLU A 309 7.04 -8.13 -30.81
N ALA A 310 7.62 -7.49 -31.83
CA ALA A 310 7.55 -6.05 -31.98
C ALA A 310 6.14 -5.52 -32.25
N LEU A 311 5.34 -6.24 -33.03
CA LEU A 311 3.96 -5.86 -33.35
C LEU A 311 3.00 -6.05 -32.18
N GLU A 312 3.13 -7.15 -31.43
CA GLU A 312 2.33 -7.40 -30.22
C GLU A 312 2.69 -6.41 -29.11
N LEU A 313 3.98 -6.17 -28.83
CA LEU A 313 4.40 -5.14 -27.88
C LEU A 313 3.94 -3.75 -28.30
N ALA A 314 4.04 -3.41 -29.59
CA ALA A 314 3.56 -2.11 -30.08
C ALA A 314 2.04 -1.95 -29.90
N TYR A 315 1.27 -3.02 -30.09
CA TYR A 315 -0.17 -3.01 -29.90
C TYR A 315 -0.51 -2.77 -28.42
N GLU A 316 0.07 -3.56 -27.52
CA GLU A 316 -0.15 -3.41 -26.08
C GLU A 316 0.32 -2.05 -25.58
N TRP A 317 1.45 -1.54 -26.08
CA TRP A 317 1.97 -0.21 -25.70
C TRP A 317 1.10 0.92 -26.21
N MET A 318 0.60 0.84 -27.45
CA MET A 318 -0.36 1.81 -27.99
C MET A 318 -1.69 1.77 -27.22
N ASN A 319 -2.15 0.58 -26.84
CA ASN A 319 -3.37 0.39 -26.05
C ASN A 319 -3.23 0.98 -24.65
N PHE A 320 -2.10 0.72 -24.00
CA PHE A 320 -1.74 1.35 -22.73
C PHE A 320 -1.80 2.88 -22.83
N ARG A 321 -1.09 3.46 -23.82
CA ARG A 321 -1.09 4.91 -24.02
C ARG A 321 -2.48 5.47 -24.27
N PHE A 322 -3.30 4.78 -25.06
CA PHE A 322 -4.68 5.19 -25.32
C PHE A 322 -5.53 5.25 -24.04
N GLN A 323 -5.28 4.37 -23.08
CA GLN A 323 -6.01 4.35 -21.81
C GLN A 323 -5.46 5.35 -20.78
N HIS A 324 -4.17 5.70 -20.85
CA HIS A 324 -3.47 6.48 -19.80
C HIS A 324 -3.09 7.90 -20.19
N GLN A 325 -3.13 8.22 -21.47
CA GLN A 325 -2.81 9.53 -22.01
C GLN A 325 -4.06 10.10 -22.68
N PRO A 326 -4.20 11.44 -22.77
CA PRO A 326 -5.31 12.08 -23.46
C PRO A 326 -5.17 11.93 -24.99
N LEU A 327 -5.25 10.69 -25.48
CA LEU A 327 -5.14 10.32 -26.89
C LEU A 327 -6.53 10.15 -27.50
N PRO A 328 -6.89 10.93 -28.54
CA PRO A 328 -8.17 10.78 -29.21
C PRO A 328 -8.37 9.40 -29.81
N ARG A 329 -9.60 8.89 -29.75
CA ARG A 329 -9.96 7.58 -30.32
C ARG A 329 -9.70 7.52 -31.82
N GLU A 330 -9.91 8.64 -32.52
CA GLU A 330 -9.68 8.82 -33.96
C GLU A 330 -8.21 8.61 -34.34
N GLU A 331 -7.28 8.83 -33.42
CA GLU A 331 -5.85 8.61 -33.63
C GLU A 331 -5.42 7.20 -33.21
N ALA A 332 -5.91 6.73 -32.06
CA ALA A 332 -5.50 5.46 -31.48
C ALA A 332 -6.11 4.23 -32.18
N ALA A 333 -7.41 4.25 -32.44
CA ALA A 333 -8.12 3.09 -32.97
C ALA A 333 -7.61 2.67 -34.37
N PRO A 334 -7.33 3.59 -35.32
CA PRO A 334 -6.72 3.20 -36.60
C PRO A 334 -5.33 2.60 -36.45
N GLN A 335 -4.51 3.10 -35.51
CA GLN A 335 -3.18 2.56 -35.25
C GLN A 335 -3.26 1.14 -34.69
N LEU A 336 -4.08 0.92 -33.65
CA LEU A 336 -4.32 -0.39 -33.07
C LEU A 336 -4.78 -1.40 -34.13
N ARG A 337 -5.74 -1.01 -34.98
CA ARG A 337 -6.19 -1.85 -36.10
C ARG A 337 -5.07 -2.16 -37.09
N ARG A 338 -4.21 -1.19 -37.42
CA ARG A 338 -3.07 -1.39 -38.32
C ARG A 338 -2.07 -2.39 -37.76
N LEU A 339 -1.77 -2.30 -36.46
CA LEU A 339 -0.88 -3.23 -35.76
C LEU A 339 -1.45 -4.66 -35.76
N LEU A 340 -2.75 -4.83 -35.45
CA LEU A 340 -3.42 -6.13 -35.51
C LEU A 340 -3.39 -6.75 -36.91
N LEU A 341 -3.65 -5.96 -37.95
CA LEU A 341 -3.59 -6.44 -39.34
C LEU A 341 -2.17 -6.82 -39.77
N ALA A 342 -1.16 -6.06 -39.34
CA ALA A 342 0.23 -6.41 -39.59
C ALA A 342 0.62 -7.69 -38.85
N ARG A 343 0.19 -7.84 -37.59
CA ARG A 343 0.46 -9.02 -36.77
C ARG A 343 -0.15 -10.28 -37.35
N ALA A 344 -1.38 -10.19 -37.88
CA ALA A 344 -2.09 -11.30 -38.51
C ALA A 344 -1.40 -11.84 -39.78
N ARG A 345 -0.49 -11.06 -40.41
CA ARG A 345 0.30 -11.50 -41.58
C ARG A 345 1.57 -12.24 -41.19
N VAL A 346 1.99 -12.15 -39.93
CA VAL A 346 3.18 -12.86 -39.42
C VAL A 346 2.74 -14.26 -38.93
N PRO A 347 3.36 -15.35 -39.41
CA PRO A 347 2.97 -16.69 -39.01
C PRO A 347 3.31 -16.98 -37.54
N GLY A 348 2.51 -17.85 -36.91
CA GLY A 348 2.70 -18.31 -35.52
C GLY A 348 1.86 -17.56 -34.48
N GLY A 349 1.68 -18.19 -33.32
CA GLY A 349 0.99 -17.62 -32.15
C GLY A 349 1.83 -16.56 -31.42
N SER A 350 1.37 -16.11 -30.25
CA SER A 350 2.13 -15.15 -29.46
C SER A 350 3.52 -15.73 -29.11
N PRO A 351 4.60 -14.96 -29.35
CA PRO A 351 5.96 -15.40 -29.04
C PRO A 351 6.33 -15.24 -27.56
N PHE A 352 5.49 -14.56 -26.78
CA PHE A 352 5.76 -14.23 -25.38
C PHE A 352 5.31 -15.34 -24.42
N GLU A 353 6.15 -15.57 -23.42
CA GLU A 353 5.74 -16.33 -22.24
C GLU A 353 4.87 -15.45 -21.32
N SER A 354 3.96 -16.07 -20.58
CA SER A 354 3.13 -15.38 -19.59
C SER A 354 3.99 -14.78 -18.48
N VAL A 355 3.55 -13.64 -17.93
CA VAL A 355 4.19 -13.05 -16.74
C VAL A 355 4.23 -14.08 -15.61
N GLN A 356 5.41 -14.27 -15.02
CA GLN A 356 5.55 -15.16 -13.88
C GLN A 356 4.88 -14.54 -12.66
N THR A 357 4.08 -15.34 -11.96
CA THR A 357 3.51 -14.93 -10.68
C THR A 357 4.62 -14.91 -9.63
N PRO A 358 4.76 -13.83 -8.84
CA PRO A 358 5.72 -13.80 -7.75
C PRO A 358 5.49 -14.98 -6.78
N GLU A 359 6.56 -15.64 -6.36
CA GLU A 359 6.48 -16.83 -5.49
C GLU A 359 5.91 -16.52 -4.11
N VAL A 360 6.14 -15.30 -3.62
CA VAL A 360 5.71 -14.85 -2.29
C VAL A 360 4.58 -13.84 -2.45
N THR A 361 3.41 -14.20 -1.93
CA THR A 361 2.25 -13.31 -1.85
C THR A 361 2.47 -12.22 -0.80
N PRO A 362 1.81 -11.04 -0.91
CA PRO A 362 1.98 -9.95 0.05
C PRO A 362 1.82 -10.34 1.53
N ASP A 363 0.84 -11.18 1.83
CA ASP A 363 0.60 -11.67 3.18
C ASP A 363 1.62 -12.72 3.64
N GLU A 364 2.44 -13.29 2.74
CA GLU A 364 3.60 -14.15 3.06
C GLU A 364 4.93 -13.40 3.21
N GLY A 365 4.95 -12.08 2.96
CA GLY A 365 6.09 -11.24 3.29
C GLY A 365 6.36 -11.17 4.80
N HIS A 366 7.51 -10.62 5.19
CA HIS A 366 7.80 -10.29 6.60
C HIS A 366 6.72 -9.37 7.17
N ALA A 367 6.49 -9.37 8.48
CA ALA A 367 5.50 -8.47 9.07
C ALA A 367 5.91 -6.97 8.96
N SER A 368 4.94 -6.06 9.01
CA SER A 368 5.18 -4.63 8.74
C SER A 368 5.92 -3.92 9.88
N SER A 369 5.64 -4.32 11.11
CA SER A 369 6.29 -3.79 12.30
C SER A 369 7.59 -4.52 12.59
N ARG A 370 8.53 -3.83 13.25
CA ARG A 370 9.80 -4.40 13.68
C ARG A 370 10.28 -3.78 14.96
N TRP A 371 10.87 -4.60 15.81
CA TRP A 371 11.85 -4.12 16.79
C TRP A 371 13.24 -4.68 16.45
N THR A 372 14.26 -3.90 16.78
CA THR A 372 15.66 -4.20 16.46
C THR A 372 16.49 -4.02 17.70
N VAL A 373 17.36 -4.99 17.98
CA VAL A 373 18.36 -4.88 19.05
C VAL A 373 19.73 -4.93 18.41
N GLY A 374 20.57 -3.94 18.71
CA GLY A 374 21.88 -3.78 18.12
C GLY A 374 22.96 -3.41 19.11
N ALA A 375 24.19 -3.54 18.62
CA ALA A 375 25.38 -3.00 19.25
C ALA A 375 26.20 -2.28 18.19
N GLY A 376 26.78 -1.15 18.55
CA GLY A 376 27.54 -0.34 17.63
C GLY A 376 28.63 0.49 18.31
N HIS A 377 29.32 1.23 17.47
CA HIS A 377 30.42 2.10 17.85
C HIS A 377 30.28 3.41 17.09
N TYR A 378 30.26 4.53 17.81
CA TYR A 378 30.07 5.88 17.28
C TYR A 378 31.07 6.82 17.95
N GLU A 379 31.89 7.53 17.16
CA GLU A 379 32.89 8.48 17.68
C GLU A 379 33.75 7.92 18.83
N GLY A 380 34.25 6.68 18.70
CA GLY A 380 35.06 6.06 19.76
C GLY A 380 34.26 5.46 20.93
N ASN A 381 32.95 5.67 21.00
CA ASN A 381 32.09 5.22 22.09
C ASN A 381 31.25 4.01 21.68
N SER A 382 31.18 3.00 22.54
CA SER A 382 30.36 1.81 22.29
C SER A 382 28.95 1.96 22.86
N TYR A 383 27.94 1.51 22.11
CA TYR A 383 26.54 1.57 22.50
C TYR A 383 25.79 0.27 22.22
N LEU A 384 24.69 0.09 22.95
CA LEU A 384 23.61 -0.85 22.63
C LEU A 384 22.40 -0.05 22.16
N ASP A 385 21.67 -0.51 21.15
CA ASP A 385 20.46 0.18 20.69
C ASP A 385 19.22 -0.72 20.68
N LEU A 386 18.07 -0.07 20.91
CA LEU A 386 16.75 -0.61 20.66
C LEU A 386 16.05 0.32 19.67
N ARG A 387 15.67 -0.22 18.51
CA ARG A 387 14.83 0.50 17.54
C ARG A 387 13.44 -0.08 17.46
N LEU A 388 12.43 0.78 17.43
CA LEU A 388 11.03 0.41 17.24
C LEU A 388 10.50 1.09 15.97
N ARG A 389 9.97 0.29 15.04
CA ARG A 389 9.44 0.75 13.76
C ARG A 389 8.07 0.10 13.52
N PRO A 390 6.94 0.80 13.71
CA PRO A 390 5.60 0.25 13.45
C PRO A 390 5.24 0.04 11.97
N SER A 391 6.02 0.54 11.02
CA SER A 391 5.68 0.45 9.58
C SER A 391 6.90 0.56 8.66
N TYR A 392 6.83 0.27 7.37
CA TYR A 392 6.21 -0.86 6.68
C TYR A 392 7.31 -1.72 6.04
N HIS A 393 8.28 -1.07 5.38
CA HIS A 393 9.38 -1.74 4.68
C HIS A 393 10.48 -0.72 4.30
N ASP A 394 11.75 -1.04 4.56
CA ASP A 394 12.91 -0.24 4.13
C ASP A 394 13.69 -0.90 2.97
N MET A 395 14.57 -0.15 2.31
CA MET A 395 15.32 -0.64 1.13
C MET A 395 16.15 -1.91 1.39
N LEU A 396 16.58 -2.15 2.63
CA LEU A 396 17.40 -3.30 3.02
C LEU A 396 16.57 -4.50 3.48
N ASP A 397 15.29 -4.32 3.77
CA ASP A 397 14.37 -5.41 4.12
C ASP A 397 14.25 -6.43 2.96
N ASP A 398 13.79 -7.64 3.27
CA ASP A 398 13.53 -8.66 2.25
C ASP A 398 12.35 -8.22 1.36
N PRO A 399 12.54 -8.00 0.05
CA PRO A 399 11.48 -7.46 -0.80
C PRO A 399 10.36 -8.47 -1.11
N ALA A 400 10.48 -9.73 -0.68
CA ALA A 400 9.47 -10.76 -0.92
C ALA A 400 8.10 -10.38 -0.31
N GLY A 401 7.05 -10.32 -1.14
CA GLY A 401 5.72 -9.84 -0.76
C GLY A 401 5.55 -8.31 -0.79
N TYR A 402 6.60 -7.57 -1.10
CA TYR A 402 6.63 -6.11 -1.13
C TYR A 402 6.98 -5.57 -2.53
N LEU A 403 6.82 -4.27 -2.75
CA LEU A 403 7.35 -3.59 -3.94
C LEU A 403 8.87 -3.45 -3.80
N PRO A 404 9.71 -4.17 -4.58
CA PRO A 404 11.14 -4.31 -4.27
C PRO A 404 11.97 -3.01 -4.33
N THR A 405 11.40 -1.98 -4.95
CA THR A 405 12.01 -0.67 -5.19
C THR A 405 11.29 0.45 -4.44
N ALA A 406 10.43 0.12 -3.48
CA ALA A 406 9.76 1.09 -2.63
C ALA A 406 10.38 1.07 -1.23
N GLU A 407 10.47 2.25 -0.63
CA GLU A 407 10.79 2.43 0.80
C GLU A 407 9.66 3.22 1.42
N LEU A 408 9.12 2.70 2.53
CA LEU A 408 7.98 3.23 3.26
C LEU A 408 8.23 3.02 4.76
N ASN A 409 8.68 4.08 5.43
CA ASN A 409 8.87 4.10 6.87
C ASN A 409 8.14 5.31 7.46
N PHE A 410 7.15 5.05 8.30
CA PHE A 410 6.45 6.05 9.09
C PHE A 410 6.70 5.72 10.55
N LEU A 411 7.37 6.66 11.23
CA LEU A 411 7.83 6.52 12.59
C LEU A 411 8.89 5.42 12.78
N GLU A 412 10.09 5.81 13.21
CA GLU A 412 11.09 4.91 13.78
C GLU A 412 11.79 5.62 14.92
N LEU A 413 11.80 5.01 16.11
CA LEU A 413 12.49 5.52 17.28
C LEU A 413 13.74 4.65 17.55
N ASP A 414 14.91 5.28 17.59
CA ASP A 414 16.20 4.69 17.97
C ASP A 414 16.60 5.19 19.36
N MET A 415 16.66 4.27 20.32
CA MET A 415 17.11 4.52 21.68
C MET A 415 18.48 3.89 21.88
N ARG A 416 19.48 4.68 22.31
CA ARG A 416 20.84 4.20 22.56
C ARG A 416 21.18 4.20 24.04
N TYR A 417 21.76 3.09 24.49
CA TYR A 417 22.38 2.93 25.78
C TYR A 417 23.90 2.98 25.63
N TRP A 418 24.53 4.01 26.18
CA TRP A 418 25.98 4.19 26.17
C TRP A 418 26.62 3.49 27.37
N ALA A 419 27.55 2.57 27.11
CA ALA A 419 28.12 1.72 28.14
C ALA A 419 29.03 2.48 29.11
N GLU A 420 29.73 3.51 28.62
CA GLU A 420 30.73 4.27 29.38
C GLU A 420 30.08 5.16 30.45
N ASP A 421 28.96 5.80 30.11
CA ASP A 421 28.24 6.73 30.99
C ASP A 421 26.97 6.14 31.63
N ALA A 422 26.66 4.88 31.34
CA ALA A 422 25.43 4.20 31.76
C ALA A 422 24.15 5.01 31.48
N ARG A 423 24.09 5.63 30.29
CA ARG A 423 23.02 6.56 29.89
C ARG A 423 22.18 5.96 28.77
N LEU A 424 20.86 5.99 28.94
CA LEU A 424 19.88 5.74 27.88
C LEU A 424 19.36 7.06 27.35
N GLU A 425 19.44 7.28 26.04
CA GLU A 425 18.91 8.49 25.41
C GLU A 425 18.28 8.19 24.04
N PRO A 426 17.24 8.96 23.66
CA PRO A 426 16.72 8.93 22.30
C PRO A 426 17.78 9.50 21.35
N TRP A 427 18.17 8.71 20.36
CA TRP A 427 19.22 9.06 19.42
C TRP A 427 18.68 9.55 18.08
N ARG A 428 17.63 8.90 17.57
CA ARG A 428 17.01 9.26 16.30
C ARG A 428 15.51 9.03 16.35
N LEU A 429 14.76 9.95 15.76
CA LEU A 429 13.34 9.82 15.48
C LEU A 429 13.14 10.09 13.98
N THR A 430 12.92 9.04 13.20
CA THR A 430 12.45 9.18 11.81
C THR A 430 10.95 9.37 11.87
N VAL A 431 10.43 10.48 11.37
CA VAL A 431 8.98 10.69 11.27
C VAL A 431 8.47 10.06 9.98
N MET A 432 9.21 10.25 8.89
CA MET A 432 8.84 9.77 7.56
C MET A 432 10.09 9.57 6.70
N GLU A 433 10.21 8.42 6.06
CA GLU A 433 11.22 8.14 5.04
C GLU A 433 10.56 7.33 3.92
N LEU A 434 10.43 7.97 2.76
CA LEU A 434 9.76 7.44 1.59
C LEU A 434 10.70 7.52 0.40
N ALA A 435 10.77 6.46 -0.41
CA ALA A 435 11.49 6.54 -1.66
C ALA A 435 10.93 5.60 -2.73
N ASN A 436 11.04 6.03 -3.99
CA ASN A 436 10.76 5.23 -5.16
C ASN A 436 12.04 5.05 -5.99
N TYR A 437 12.59 3.84 -5.94
CA TYR A 437 13.78 3.40 -6.66
C TYR A 437 13.44 2.64 -7.96
N ALA A 438 12.24 2.85 -8.54
CA ALA A 438 11.83 2.13 -9.75
C ALA A 438 12.83 2.36 -10.91
N PRO A 439 13.48 1.30 -11.44
CA PRO A 439 14.46 1.44 -12.50
C PRO A 439 13.80 1.83 -13.83
N ARG A 440 14.55 2.53 -14.67
CA ARG A 440 14.14 2.78 -16.05
C ARG A 440 14.15 1.48 -16.83
N THR A 441 13.05 1.20 -17.51
CA THR A 441 12.92 0.11 -18.47
C THR A 441 12.94 0.68 -19.90
N PRO A 442 13.06 -0.18 -20.93
CA PRO A 442 12.92 0.27 -22.33
C PRO A 442 11.57 0.92 -22.65
N ILE A 443 10.54 0.64 -21.84
CA ILE A 443 9.17 1.12 -22.01
C ILE A 443 8.90 2.31 -21.08
N PHE A 444 9.21 2.18 -19.78
CA PHE A 444 8.90 3.18 -18.77
C PHE A 444 10.15 3.86 -18.25
N LYS A 445 10.07 5.18 -18.07
CA LYS A 445 11.15 6.02 -17.55
C LYS A 445 10.66 6.79 -16.32
N PRO A 446 10.30 6.08 -15.23
CA PRO A 446 9.77 6.74 -14.04
C PRO A 446 10.80 7.72 -13.46
N LEU A 447 10.30 8.77 -12.84
CA LEU A 447 11.12 9.64 -12.00
C LEU A 447 11.35 8.93 -10.67
N ALA A 448 12.61 8.75 -10.29
CA ALA A 448 12.94 8.30 -8.95
C ALA A 448 12.85 9.49 -8.00
N TRP A 449 12.40 9.29 -6.77
CA TRP A 449 12.34 10.36 -5.78
C TRP A 449 12.48 9.81 -4.36
N ARG A 450 12.86 10.68 -3.42
CA ARG A 450 12.97 10.39 -1.99
C ARG A 450 12.50 11.59 -1.17
N LEU A 451 11.82 11.31 -0.06
CA LEU A 451 11.46 12.27 0.99
C LEU A 451 11.95 11.72 2.33
N LYS A 452 12.60 12.54 3.13
CA LYS A 452 13.03 12.18 4.49
C LYS A 452 12.76 13.31 5.47
N ILE A 453 12.14 12.96 6.60
CA ILE A 453 11.87 13.83 7.74
C ILE A 453 12.32 13.10 9.00
N ASP A 454 13.36 13.59 9.64
CA ASP A 454 13.91 12.98 10.86
C ASP A 454 14.50 14.01 11.82
N GLY A 455 14.61 13.63 13.08
CA GLY A 455 15.50 14.25 14.06
C GLY A 455 16.58 13.26 14.46
N THR A 456 17.83 13.69 14.50
CA THR A 456 18.95 12.86 15.00
C THR A 456 19.79 13.68 15.97
N GLN A 457 20.24 13.06 17.06
CA GLN A 457 21.29 13.64 17.88
C GLN A 457 22.62 13.64 17.13
N VAL A 458 23.41 14.68 17.39
CA VAL A 458 24.73 14.91 16.80
C VAL A 458 25.64 15.47 17.89
N GLY A 459 26.80 14.85 18.08
CA GLY A 459 27.77 15.21 19.12
C GLY A 459 28.03 14.05 20.07
N GLU A 460 28.80 14.31 21.12
CA GLU A 460 29.14 13.30 22.13
C GLU A 460 27.92 12.85 22.94
N PRO A 461 27.92 11.60 23.46
CA PRO A 461 26.86 11.09 24.32
C PRO A 461 26.51 12.06 25.45
N GLY A 462 25.23 12.37 25.60
CA GLY A 462 24.72 13.24 26.65
C GLY A 462 25.01 14.75 26.54
N GLU A 463 25.85 15.18 25.59
CA GLU A 463 26.11 16.59 25.26
C GLU A 463 25.65 16.96 23.82
N GLY A 464 25.16 15.98 23.07
CA GLY A 464 24.70 16.13 21.70
C GLY A 464 23.49 17.07 21.55
N TYR A 465 23.40 17.70 20.38
CA TYR A 465 22.27 18.53 19.99
C TYR A 465 21.40 17.81 18.98
N TRP A 466 20.09 18.01 19.08
CA TRP A 466 19.16 17.55 18.06
C TRP A 466 19.32 18.34 16.77
N ARG A 467 19.41 17.60 15.67
CA ARG A 467 19.35 18.09 14.29
C ARG A 467 18.09 17.53 13.64
N GLY A 468 17.12 18.41 13.39
CA GLY A 468 15.98 18.12 12.52
C GLY A 468 16.37 18.24 11.05
N ARG A 469 15.84 17.37 10.20
CA ARG A 469 16.10 17.33 8.76
C ARG A 469 14.80 17.17 7.99
N PHE A 470 14.71 17.91 6.89
CA PHE A 470 13.72 17.75 5.84
C PHE A 470 14.46 17.69 4.50
N ALA A 471 14.42 16.56 3.82
CA ALA A 471 15.11 16.36 2.55
C ALA A 471 14.14 15.86 1.47
N VAL A 472 14.22 16.45 0.29
CA VAL A 472 13.49 16.01 -0.91
C VAL A 472 14.49 15.87 -2.04
N ASP A 473 14.56 14.67 -2.62
CA ASP A 473 15.44 14.38 -3.73
C ASP A 473 14.66 13.81 -4.92
N ALA A 474 15.11 14.12 -6.13
CA ALA A 474 14.59 13.58 -7.39
C ALA A 474 15.74 13.10 -8.28
N GLY A 475 15.52 12.06 -9.07
CA GLY A 475 16.62 11.35 -9.68
C GLY A 475 16.23 10.29 -10.70
N GLN A 476 17.17 9.42 -10.98
CA GLN A 476 17.02 8.31 -11.92
C GLN A 476 17.61 7.05 -11.31
N VAL A 477 16.94 5.92 -11.54
CA VAL A 477 17.47 4.58 -11.24
C VAL A 477 17.70 3.84 -12.56
N VAL A 478 18.84 3.18 -12.68
CA VAL A 478 19.24 2.40 -13.86
C VAL A 478 19.74 1.02 -13.45
N GLY A 479 19.53 0.04 -14.33
CA GLY A 479 19.95 -1.34 -14.09
C GLY A 479 18.93 -2.14 -13.29
N GLN A 480 18.89 -3.44 -13.58
CA GLN A 480 18.15 -4.46 -12.82
C GLN A 480 18.69 -5.87 -13.18
N MET A 481 19.97 -5.98 -13.51
CA MET A 481 20.58 -7.27 -13.89
C MET A 481 21.00 -8.00 -12.62
N ASN A 482 20.49 -9.21 -12.40
CA ASN A 482 20.81 -10.03 -11.22
C ASN A 482 20.62 -9.26 -9.89
N GLY A 483 19.51 -8.53 -9.79
CA GLY A 483 19.15 -7.78 -8.58
C GLY A 483 20.00 -6.52 -8.31
N LEU A 484 20.91 -6.12 -9.21
CA LEU A 484 21.73 -4.91 -9.07
C LEU A 484 21.08 -3.72 -9.79
N TYR A 485 20.94 -2.60 -9.09
CA TYR A 485 20.55 -1.31 -9.64
C TYR A 485 21.39 -0.18 -9.05
N GLY A 486 21.62 0.86 -9.85
CA GLY A 486 22.30 2.08 -9.45
C GLY A 486 21.33 3.27 -9.50
N PHE A 487 21.49 4.22 -8.58
CA PHE A 487 20.67 5.42 -8.54
C PHE A 487 21.51 6.68 -8.41
N ALA A 488 20.99 7.77 -8.96
CA ALA A 488 21.54 9.11 -8.84
C ALA A 488 20.43 10.08 -8.51
N PHE A 489 20.59 10.87 -7.46
CA PHE A 489 19.63 11.89 -7.05
C PHE A 489 20.28 13.26 -6.92
N ALA A 490 19.48 14.29 -7.16
CA ALA A 490 19.75 15.66 -6.76
C ALA A 490 18.53 16.21 -6.02
N GLY A 491 18.75 17.10 -5.06
CA GLY A 491 17.67 17.54 -4.19
C GLY A 491 18.01 18.75 -3.36
N ILE A 492 17.24 18.93 -2.30
CA ILE A 492 17.41 20.00 -1.30
C ILE A 492 17.23 19.38 0.07
N GLU A 493 18.08 19.78 1.02
CA GLU A 493 17.99 19.44 2.43
C GLU A 493 17.97 20.71 3.27
N ALA A 494 16.93 20.85 4.07
CA ALA A 494 16.83 21.84 5.13
C ALA A 494 17.10 21.16 6.47
N GLN A 495 17.92 21.80 7.29
CA GLN A 495 18.24 21.35 8.64
C GLN A 495 17.88 22.44 9.67
N ALA A 496 17.50 22.02 10.87
CA ALA A 496 17.22 22.90 11.99
C ALA A 496 17.78 22.32 13.30
N GLY A 497 18.12 23.19 14.25
CA GLY A 497 18.75 22.85 15.52
C GLY A 497 20.21 23.28 15.58
N HIS A 498 20.80 23.28 16.78
CA HIS A 498 22.17 23.76 17.00
C HIS A 498 23.22 22.93 16.26
N ALA A 499 22.88 21.69 15.88
CA ALA A 499 23.74 20.82 15.10
C ALA A 499 23.52 20.89 13.57
N SER A 500 22.76 21.88 13.07
CA SER A 500 22.49 22.01 11.64
C SER A 500 23.68 22.53 10.83
N GLY A 501 23.79 22.09 9.57
CA GLY A 501 24.78 22.56 8.61
C GLY A 501 26.19 22.01 8.83
N GLY A 502 27.19 22.69 8.29
CA GLY A 502 28.60 22.44 8.62
C GLY A 502 28.94 23.01 9.99
N LEU A 503 29.12 22.15 10.99
CA LEU A 503 29.53 22.51 12.34
C LEU A 503 31.06 22.67 12.37
N ASP A 504 31.55 23.87 12.08
CA ASP A 504 32.77 24.48 12.67
C ASP A 504 33.21 25.70 11.86
N GLN A 505 32.48 26.82 11.95
CA GLN A 505 33.05 28.11 11.59
C GLN A 505 32.81 29.14 12.70
N PRO A 506 33.87 29.77 13.23
CA PRO A 506 33.74 30.92 14.13
C PRO A 506 32.91 32.03 13.46
N GLY A 507 31.70 32.29 13.97
CA GLY A 507 30.84 33.40 13.53
C GLY A 507 29.51 33.02 12.87
N HIS A 508 29.19 31.73 12.72
CA HIS A 508 27.91 31.26 12.19
C HIS A 508 27.14 30.49 13.26
N ASP A 509 26.20 31.18 13.94
CA ASP A 509 25.43 30.69 15.10
C ASP A 509 23.96 30.46 14.72
N GLN A 510 23.70 30.10 13.46
CA GLN A 510 22.33 29.97 12.95
C GLN A 510 21.86 28.55 13.24
N ALA A 511 20.82 28.36 14.06
CA ALA A 511 20.26 27.03 14.35
C ALA A 511 19.46 26.43 13.16
N TRP A 512 19.92 26.66 11.94
CA TRP A 512 19.40 26.10 10.69
C TRP A 512 20.44 26.10 9.57
N GLY A 513 20.22 25.26 8.55
CA GLY A 513 21.06 25.19 7.34
C GLY A 513 20.26 24.75 6.13
N LEU A 514 20.64 25.23 4.94
CA LEU A 514 20.05 24.81 3.66
C LEU A 514 21.14 24.42 2.67
N ALA A 515 21.04 23.22 2.09
CA ALA A 515 21.95 22.70 1.09
C ALA A 515 21.18 22.12 -0.11
N PRO A 516 21.60 22.33 -1.37
CA PRO A 516 21.31 21.34 -2.39
C PRO A 516 21.96 20.00 -1.99
N SER A 517 21.43 18.90 -2.49
CA SER A 517 21.97 17.56 -2.27
C SER A 517 22.33 16.91 -3.62
N VAL A 518 23.41 16.13 -3.62
CA VAL A 518 23.71 15.20 -4.72
C VAL A 518 24.05 13.86 -4.10
N SER A 519 23.42 12.77 -4.56
CA SER A 519 23.76 11.43 -4.10
C SER A 519 23.87 10.43 -5.24
N LEU A 520 24.77 9.47 -5.06
CA LEU A 520 25.00 8.34 -5.95
C LEU A 520 25.02 7.08 -5.10
N GLY A 521 24.32 6.05 -5.53
CA GLY A 521 24.29 4.80 -4.79
C GLY A 521 23.85 3.62 -5.61
N SER A 522 23.74 2.49 -4.94
CA SER A 522 23.31 1.23 -5.52
C SER A 522 22.61 0.37 -4.49
N GLY A 523 21.66 -0.44 -4.96
CA GLY A 523 21.08 -1.57 -4.24
C GLY A 523 21.41 -2.85 -4.97
N TRP A 524 21.69 -3.91 -4.22
CA TRP A 524 22.00 -5.22 -4.80
C TRP A 524 21.42 -6.36 -3.99
N GLN A 525 20.80 -7.31 -4.69
CA GLN A 525 20.38 -8.60 -4.13
C GLN A 525 21.13 -9.75 -4.82
N PRO A 526 22.38 -10.03 -4.41
CA PRO A 526 23.18 -11.11 -5.00
C PRO A 526 22.62 -12.51 -4.73
N LEU A 527 21.88 -12.67 -3.64
CA LEU A 527 21.29 -13.92 -3.15
C LEU A 527 19.88 -13.62 -2.61
N ASP A 528 18.99 -14.59 -2.62
CA ASP A 528 17.59 -14.45 -2.15
C ASP A 528 17.44 -14.08 -0.65
N ARG A 529 18.56 -14.10 0.09
CA ARG A 529 18.60 -13.76 1.53
C ARG A 529 19.52 -12.59 1.86
N LEU A 530 20.21 -12.01 0.87
CA LEU A 530 21.17 -10.92 1.09
C LEU A 530 20.77 -9.69 0.31
N ARG A 531 20.55 -8.58 1.01
CA ARG A 531 20.37 -7.24 0.44
C ARG A 531 21.55 -6.36 0.82
N LEU A 532 22.08 -5.63 -0.14
CA LEU A 532 23.20 -4.72 0.02
C LEU A 532 22.81 -3.32 -0.46
N ARG A 533 23.31 -2.29 0.23
CA ARG A 533 23.18 -0.89 -0.15
C ARG A 533 24.52 -0.19 -0.02
N LEU A 534 24.81 0.68 -0.97
CA LEU A 534 25.91 1.63 -0.91
C LEU A 534 25.37 2.99 -1.36
N GLU A 535 25.68 4.06 -0.62
CA GLU A 535 25.34 5.42 -1.03
C GLU A 535 26.43 6.40 -0.60
N ALA A 536 26.74 7.35 -1.47
CA ALA A 536 27.52 8.53 -1.17
C ALA A 536 26.67 9.77 -1.46
N ARG A 537 26.70 10.75 -0.56
CA ARG A 537 25.92 11.99 -0.64
C ARG A 537 26.81 13.19 -0.35
N TRP A 538 26.62 14.28 -1.07
CA TRP A 538 27.29 15.56 -0.86
C TRP A 538 26.24 16.66 -0.64
N LEU A 539 26.49 17.47 0.40
CA LEU A 539 25.63 18.53 0.90
C LEU A 539 26.46 19.81 1.09
N PRO A 540 26.58 20.66 0.06
CA PRO A 540 27.17 21.98 0.20
C PRO A 540 26.15 22.93 0.83
N PHE A 541 26.20 23.16 2.14
CA PHE A 541 25.33 24.13 2.80
C PHE A 541 25.67 25.55 2.32
N VAL A 542 24.71 26.16 1.63
CA VAL A 542 24.83 27.49 0.98
C VAL A 542 24.15 28.60 1.77
N SER A 543 23.35 28.26 2.78
CA SER A 543 22.65 29.22 3.64
C SER A 543 22.49 28.66 5.05
N GLY A 544 22.29 29.54 6.04
CA GLY A 544 22.34 29.18 7.45
C GLY A 544 23.77 28.91 7.89
N ASN A 545 23.98 27.81 8.62
CA ASN A 545 25.31 27.27 8.89
C ASN A 545 25.90 26.66 7.60
N GLN A 546 26.78 27.41 6.96
CA GLN A 546 27.42 27.03 5.69
C GLN A 546 28.55 26.01 5.90
N GLY A 547 28.85 25.24 4.87
CA GLY A 547 29.93 24.24 4.90
C GLY A 547 29.64 23.04 4.01
N ASP A 548 30.69 22.29 3.68
CA ASP A 548 30.57 21.09 2.88
C ASP A 548 30.51 19.84 3.76
N VAL A 549 29.44 19.06 3.57
CA VAL A 549 29.26 17.76 4.25
C VAL A 549 29.23 16.64 3.21
N PHE A 550 30.04 15.61 3.45
CA PHE A 550 30.08 14.38 2.66
C PHE A 550 29.60 13.22 3.53
N GLN A 551 28.64 12.45 3.04
CA GLN A 551 28.09 11.29 3.73
C GLN A 551 28.34 10.02 2.93
N GLY A 552 28.74 8.95 3.63
CA GLY A 552 28.86 7.59 3.09
C GLY A 552 27.98 6.64 3.89
N GLN A 553 27.30 5.72 3.21
CA GLN A 553 26.47 4.69 3.84
C GLN A 553 26.69 3.34 3.16
N VAL A 554 26.88 2.31 3.97
CA VAL A 554 26.93 0.90 3.54
C VAL A 554 26.01 0.10 4.43
N GLY A 555 25.20 -0.76 3.82
CA GLY A 555 24.28 -1.63 4.54
C GLY A 555 24.29 -3.04 3.95
N ALA A 556 24.18 -4.03 4.83
CA ALA A 556 24.00 -5.42 4.47
C ALA A 556 22.94 -6.04 5.38
N ASN A 557 21.91 -6.65 4.81
CA ASN A 557 20.84 -7.32 5.54
C ASN A 557 20.75 -8.78 5.11
N TRP A 558 20.90 -9.68 6.08
CA TRP A 558 20.88 -11.11 5.89
C TRP A 558 19.63 -11.72 6.52
N ARG A 559 18.72 -12.21 5.68
CA ARG A 559 17.49 -12.86 6.14
C ARG A 559 17.80 -14.24 6.74
N LEU A 560 17.37 -14.45 7.98
CA LEU A 560 17.44 -15.74 8.68
C LEU A 560 16.14 -16.54 8.50
N SER A 561 15.01 -15.86 8.63
CA SER A 561 13.66 -16.39 8.41
C SER A 561 12.75 -15.27 7.89
N ARG A 562 11.48 -15.55 7.62
CA ARG A 562 10.50 -14.51 7.24
C ARG A 562 10.49 -13.34 8.24
N GLU A 563 10.55 -13.64 9.53
CA GLU A 563 10.42 -12.63 10.60
C GLU A 563 11.74 -12.25 11.27
N GLN A 564 12.88 -12.68 10.74
CA GLN A 564 14.18 -12.41 11.38
C GLN A 564 15.30 -12.14 10.39
N ALA A 565 16.12 -11.14 10.70
CA ALA A 565 17.31 -10.82 9.93
C ALA A 565 18.47 -10.37 10.84
N ILE A 566 19.68 -10.44 10.30
CA ILE A 566 20.86 -9.77 10.86
C ILE A 566 21.25 -8.65 9.91
N ARG A 567 21.50 -7.46 10.45
CA ARG A 567 21.87 -6.28 9.67
C ARG A 567 23.17 -5.68 10.16
N LEU A 568 24.05 -5.38 9.20
CA LEU A 568 25.27 -4.61 9.38
C LEU A 568 25.10 -3.27 8.67
N GLU A 569 25.34 -2.18 9.38
CA GLU A 569 25.24 -0.81 8.87
C GLU A 569 26.53 -0.06 9.21
N TRP A 570 27.03 0.69 8.25
CA TRP A 570 28.10 1.67 8.44
C TRP A 570 27.66 2.99 7.83
N GLN A 571 27.80 4.07 8.58
CA GLN A 571 27.54 5.43 8.11
C GLN A 571 28.71 6.31 8.53
N ALA A 572 29.11 7.22 7.64
CA ALA A 572 30.11 8.25 7.94
C ALA A 572 29.64 9.60 7.44
N GLU A 573 29.94 10.65 8.18
CA GLU A 573 29.68 12.06 7.86
C GLU A 573 30.99 12.84 8.04
N HIS A 574 31.60 13.23 6.93
CA HIS A 574 32.81 14.04 6.91
C HIS A 574 32.46 15.49 6.59
N GLN A 575 32.91 16.42 7.43
CA GLN A 575 32.77 17.85 7.19
C GLN A 575 34.12 18.40 6.71
N ALA A 576 34.14 19.15 5.61
CA ALA A 576 35.39 19.53 4.92
C ALA A 576 36.40 20.32 5.78
N GLN A 577 35.97 20.92 6.89
CA GLN A 577 36.81 21.68 7.83
C GLN A 577 36.74 21.14 9.27
N GLY A 578 36.10 19.99 9.48
CA GLY A 578 35.86 19.39 10.80
C GLY A 578 36.28 17.93 10.88
N GLU A 579 35.84 17.27 11.95
CA GLU A 579 36.09 15.84 12.16
C GLU A 579 35.18 14.96 11.31
N THR A 580 35.68 13.77 10.97
CA THR A 580 34.87 12.72 10.35
C THR A 580 34.12 12.01 11.45
N ARG A 581 32.80 11.98 11.34
CA ARG A 581 31.98 11.18 12.22
C ARG A 581 31.68 9.82 11.62
N ASP A 582 31.87 8.74 12.35
CA ASP A 582 31.59 7.38 11.90
C ASP A 582 30.74 6.58 12.90
N ASP A 583 29.91 5.70 12.35
CA ASP A 583 29.05 4.81 13.12
C ASP A 583 29.00 3.46 12.42
N ILE A 584 29.35 2.39 13.13
CA ILE A 584 29.19 1.02 12.67
C ILE A 584 28.30 0.25 13.65
N ARG A 585 27.38 -0.54 13.12
CA ARG A 585 26.40 -1.27 13.92
C ARG A 585 26.09 -2.64 13.35
N VAL A 586 26.00 -3.61 14.23
CA VAL A 586 25.41 -4.93 13.95
C VAL A 586 24.14 -5.07 14.77
N SER A 587 23.07 -5.54 14.13
CA SER A 587 21.78 -5.69 14.78
C SER A 587 21.06 -6.96 14.36
N TRP A 588 20.24 -7.47 15.28
CA TRP A 588 19.25 -8.49 14.99
C TRP A 588 17.86 -7.85 14.98
N LEU A 589 17.09 -8.25 13.98
CA LEU A 589 15.81 -7.67 13.62
C LEU A 589 14.73 -8.73 13.81
N HIS A 590 13.62 -8.36 14.45
CA HIS A 590 12.42 -9.20 14.51
C HIS A 590 11.20 -8.43 14.00
N TYR A 591 10.59 -8.95 12.94
CA TYR A 591 9.35 -8.42 12.37
C TYR A 591 8.15 -9.09 13.06
N PHE A 592 7.09 -8.33 13.34
CA PHE A 592 5.88 -8.81 14.00
C PHE A 592 4.61 -8.12 13.53
#